data_AF-A0A7K0WT54-F1
#
_entry.id   AF-A0A7K0WT54-F1
#
_cell.length_a   1.000
_cell.length_b   1.000
_cell.length_c   1.000
_cell.angle_alpha   90.00
_cell.angle_beta   90.00
_cell.angle_gamma   90.00
#
_symmetry.space_group_name_H-M   'P 1'
#
loop_
_entity.id
_entity.type
_entity.pdbx_description
1 polymer ?
#
loop_
_entity_poly.entity_id
_entity_poly.type
_entity_poly.pdbx_seq_one_letter_code
_entity_poly.pdbx_strand_id
1 'polypeptide(L)'
;MKSAPVVAGTARGDSEWSVESVAIDEVPEPESFRSTADLLRILVSLALVALVILAGSVGSETTIGIQEDITTAVTNVPKLVVSLLATLNTLIVFCLPVYLIAELALRKRWRVLWTSLAAAALALVAAEVFASYAPELLAGGLLDSLTQPLIGGSGQTPAAFGLFAAVSALMTVEGSGTRPRTLVVVWSSLLALALLFIIDGRATPLALLVSVLVGHVIGLLVRYAAGTENPRVGARKIAEALGRVELKAVTMVQLPVESKLGRQFTLLTADGTRARVQVLDPDRGALRVLRQLTRVLRVRTWVTRTPSLSARVQVQQAAVPALMAREAQVRTPRFLAAAEVDDRTLVFAEERPEELRVLSTFSADAISDEALSQTWKQVRKMHHAGVAHEGLNPESLAVDNDGRIWILGLTQGEIAASRLRMRLDRAELLLATAL
;
A
#
# COMPACT_ATOMS: atom_id res chain seq x y z
N MET A 1 35.65 -22.24 -2.28
CA MET A 1 35.93 -23.43 -1.44
C MET A 1 36.17 -22.97 0.00
N LYS A 2 35.11 -23.01 0.82
CA LYS A 2 35.10 -23.10 2.29
C LYS A 2 33.63 -23.29 2.67
N SER A 3 33.23 -24.55 2.68
CA SER A 3 31.92 -25.05 3.10
C SER A 3 31.78 -24.82 4.61
N ALA A 4 30.82 -24.00 5.00
CA ALA A 4 30.37 -23.94 6.40
C ALA A 4 29.61 -25.24 6.73
N PRO A 5 29.78 -25.82 7.93
CA PRO A 5 29.17 -27.09 8.25
C PRO A 5 27.66 -26.90 8.42
N VAL A 6 26.88 -27.70 7.70
CA VAL A 6 25.48 -27.96 8.00
C VAL A 6 25.46 -28.70 9.33
N VAL A 7 25.10 -28.01 10.40
CA VAL A 7 24.86 -28.64 11.69
C VAL A 7 23.60 -29.49 11.55
N ALA A 8 23.79 -30.81 11.46
CA ALA A 8 22.71 -31.78 11.48
C ALA A 8 21.95 -31.64 12.80
N GLY A 9 20.71 -31.16 12.72
CA GLY A 9 19.78 -31.17 13.85
C GLY A 9 19.54 -32.61 14.28
N THR A 10 20.01 -32.94 15.47
CA THR A 10 19.73 -34.20 16.16
C THR A 10 18.23 -34.40 16.30
N ALA A 11 17.74 -35.58 15.93
CA ALA A 11 16.37 -36.03 16.17
C ALA A 11 15.99 -35.84 17.64
N ARG A 12 15.16 -34.82 17.93
CA ARG A 12 14.42 -34.68 19.18
C ARG A 12 12.98 -35.09 18.88
N GLY A 13 12.53 -36.17 19.53
CA GLY A 13 11.16 -36.64 19.44
C GLY A 13 10.16 -35.57 19.89
N ASP A 14 9.01 -35.53 19.22
CA ASP A 14 7.75 -34.82 19.53
C ASP A 14 7.83 -33.64 20.50
N SER A 15 8.81 -32.76 20.31
CA SER A 15 8.83 -31.47 20.97
C SER A 15 7.77 -30.62 20.30
N GLU A 16 6.79 -30.18 21.07
CA GLU A 16 5.76 -29.23 20.65
C GLU A 16 6.43 -28.11 19.84
N TRP A 17 6.06 -28.00 18.56
CA TRP A 17 6.68 -27.03 17.65
C TRP A 17 6.54 -25.62 18.23
N SER A 18 7.66 -24.89 18.31
CA SER A 18 7.69 -23.51 18.78
C SER A 18 8.32 -22.60 17.72
N VAL A 19 7.73 -21.43 17.55
CA VAL A 19 8.25 -20.38 16.65
C VAL A 19 9.66 -19.92 17.06
N GLU A 20 10.03 -20.10 18.34
CA GLU A 20 11.34 -19.69 18.84
C GLU A 20 12.49 -20.58 18.36
N SER A 21 12.21 -21.84 18.03
CA SER A 21 13.21 -22.80 17.55
C SER A 21 13.46 -22.74 16.04
N VAL A 22 12.73 -21.89 15.32
CA VAL A 22 12.89 -21.72 13.86
C VAL A 22 14.21 -21.00 13.58
N ALA A 23 15.10 -21.65 12.82
CA ALA A 23 16.32 -21.03 12.33
C ALA A 23 15.97 -20.03 11.21
N ILE A 24 16.19 -18.73 11.48
CA ILE A 24 15.82 -17.64 10.56
C ILE A 24 17.09 -16.99 10.03
N ASP A 25 17.20 -16.92 8.71
CA ASP A 25 18.18 -16.11 7.99
C ASP A 25 17.40 -15.05 7.19
N GLU A 26 17.26 -13.86 7.77
CA GLU A 26 16.57 -12.71 7.16
C GLU A 26 17.58 -11.58 7.01
N VAL A 27 17.54 -10.88 5.86
CA VAL A 27 18.40 -9.72 5.66
C VAL A 27 17.91 -8.61 6.60
N PRO A 28 18.74 -8.12 7.54
CA PRO A 28 18.31 -7.12 8.50
C PRO A 28 18.03 -5.81 7.77
N GLU A 29 16.80 -5.32 7.87
CA GLU A 29 16.42 -4.01 7.39
C GLU A 29 16.39 -2.98 8.51
N PRO A 30 16.69 -1.71 8.21
CA PRO A 30 16.59 -0.66 9.21
C PRO A 30 15.15 -0.52 9.72
N GLU A 31 14.99 -0.34 11.02
CA GLU A 31 13.69 -0.17 11.68
C GLU A 31 12.91 1.04 11.15
N SER A 32 13.62 2.06 10.66
CA SER A 32 13.04 3.22 10.00
C SER A 32 13.89 3.68 8.83
N PHE A 33 13.23 4.12 7.76
CA PHE A 33 13.90 4.69 6.58
C PHE A 33 13.12 5.90 6.08
N ARG A 34 13.80 6.76 5.32
CA ARG A 34 13.17 7.90 4.64
C ARG A 34 12.54 7.42 3.34
N SER A 35 11.22 7.29 3.34
CA SER A 35 10.48 6.75 2.20
C SER A 35 10.45 7.71 1.02
N THR A 36 10.93 7.27 -0.14
CA THR A 36 10.79 8.01 -1.41
C THR A 36 9.33 8.25 -1.80
N ALA A 37 8.44 7.36 -1.37
CA ALA A 37 6.99 7.52 -1.54
C ALA A 37 6.47 8.76 -0.80
N ASP A 38 7.04 9.08 0.36
CA ASP A 38 6.64 10.26 1.13
C ASP A 38 7.19 11.54 0.52
N LEU A 39 8.39 11.51 -0.06
CA LEU A 39 8.91 12.61 -0.85
C LEU A 39 8.02 12.93 -2.06
N LEU A 40 7.55 11.91 -2.78
CA LEU A 40 6.63 12.10 -3.90
C LEU A 40 5.30 12.72 -3.43
N ARG A 41 4.76 12.25 -2.31
CA ARG A 41 3.54 12.83 -1.71
C ARG A 41 3.76 14.29 -1.33
N ILE A 42 4.91 14.64 -0.75
CA ILE A 42 5.25 16.03 -0.43
C ILE A 42 5.25 16.88 -1.70
N LEU A 43 5.91 16.43 -2.78
CA LEU A 43 5.97 17.15 -4.04
C LEU A 43 4.58 17.36 -4.67
N VAL A 44 3.74 16.32 -4.68
CA VAL A 44 2.37 16.42 -5.20
C VAL A 44 1.51 17.35 -4.34
N SER A 45 1.63 17.26 -3.01
CA SER A 45 0.87 18.12 -2.10
C SER A 45 1.31 19.58 -2.19
N LEU A 46 2.61 19.84 -2.36
CA LEU A 46 3.12 21.19 -2.63
C LEU A 46 2.62 21.74 -3.96
N ALA A 47 2.60 20.92 -5.02
CA ALA A 47 2.04 21.31 -6.31
C ALA A 47 0.53 21.62 -6.21
N LEU A 48 -0.22 20.84 -5.41
CA LEU A 48 -1.63 21.08 -5.15
C LEU A 48 -1.85 22.39 -4.37
N VAL A 49 -1.03 22.67 -3.35
CA VAL A 49 -1.06 23.97 -2.64
C VAL A 49 -0.81 25.12 -3.61
N ALA A 50 0.23 25.03 -4.44
CA ALA A 50 0.55 26.06 -5.43
C ALA A 50 -0.59 26.25 -6.44
N LEU A 51 -1.20 25.17 -6.90
CA LEU A 51 -2.35 25.21 -7.81
C LEU A 51 -3.56 25.91 -7.17
N VAL A 52 -3.87 25.59 -5.92
CA VAL A 52 -4.99 26.22 -5.19
C VAL A 52 -4.73 27.71 -4.95
N ILE A 53 -3.51 28.08 -4.58
CA ILE A 53 -3.11 29.49 -4.42
C ILE A 53 -3.21 30.24 -5.76
N LEU A 54 -2.75 29.64 -6.86
CA LEU A 54 -2.84 30.23 -8.20
C LEU A 54 -4.29 30.36 -8.67
N ALA A 55 -5.13 29.37 -8.40
CA ALA A 55 -6.56 29.44 -8.72
C ALA A 55 -7.24 30.55 -7.91
N GLY A 56 -6.88 30.71 -6.63
CA GLY A 56 -7.37 31.77 -5.77
C GLY A 56 -6.95 33.17 -6.23
N SER A 57 -5.71 33.34 -6.73
CA SER A 57 -5.24 34.64 -7.18
C SER A 57 -5.89 35.12 -8.50
N VAL A 58 -6.34 34.18 -9.35
CA VAL A 58 -7.00 34.49 -10.63
C VAL A 58 -8.53 34.52 -10.49
N GLY A 59 -9.09 33.75 -9.56
CA GLY A 59 -10.54 33.52 -9.42
C GLY A 59 -11.14 34.09 -8.13
N SER A 60 -10.78 35.32 -7.74
CA SER A 60 -11.34 35.96 -6.54
C SER A 60 -12.88 36.04 -6.59
N GLU A 61 -13.46 36.33 -7.76
CA GLU A 61 -14.92 36.31 -7.97
C GLU A 61 -15.54 34.92 -7.75
N THR A 62 -14.83 33.85 -8.13
CA THR A 62 -15.32 32.47 -7.92
C THR A 62 -15.34 32.10 -6.44
N THR A 63 -14.34 32.54 -5.67
CA THR A 63 -14.27 32.26 -4.22
C THR A 63 -15.40 32.96 -3.47
N ILE A 64 -15.67 34.22 -3.83
CA ILE A 64 -16.80 35.00 -3.30
C ILE A 64 -18.13 34.34 -3.68
N GLY A 65 -18.29 33.92 -4.94
CA GLY A 65 -19.50 33.24 -5.41
C GLY A 65 -19.80 31.94 -4.65
N ILE A 66 -18.80 31.07 -4.43
CA ILE A 66 -18.96 29.84 -3.64
C ILE A 66 -19.45 30.15 -2.23
N GLN A 67 -18.95 31.23 -1.62
CA GLN A 67 -19.35 31.63 -0.28
C GLN A 67 -20.78 32.19 -0.23
N GLU A 68 -21.17 33.02 -1.20
CA GLU A 68 -22.53 33.52 -1.35
C GLU A 68 -23.52 32.36 -1.55
N ASP A 69 -23.17 31.36 -2.34
CA ASP A 69 -23.99 30.17 -2.56
C ASP A 69 -24.17 29.35 -1.27
N ILE A 70 -23.09 29.12 -0.52
CA ILE A 70 -23.14 28.38 0.75
C ILE A 70 -24.00 29.12 1.78
N THR A 71 -23.80 30.43 1.94
CA THR A 71 -24.58 31.24 2.87
C THR A 71 -26.05 31.29 2.47
N THR A 72 -26.35 31.47 1.18
CA THR A 72 -27.71 31.47 0.64
C THR A 72 -28.42 30.14 0.86
N ALA A 73 -27.73 29.01 0.68
CA ALA A 73 -28.29 27.68 0.86
C ALA A 73 -28.79 27.43 2.30
N VAL A 74 -28.24 28.13 3.30
CA VAL A 74 -28.56 27.94 4.72
C VAL A 74 -29.57 28.97 5.24
N THR A 75 -29.92 30.00 4.45
CA THR A 75 -30.87 31.05 4.86
C THR A 75 -32.22 30.53 5.34
N ASN A 76 -32.71 29.44 4.74
CA ASN A 76 -34.01 28.84 5.07
C ASN A 76 -33.96 27.83 6.22
N VAL A 77 -32.77 27.53 6.76
CA VAL A 77 -32.62 26.56 7.85
C VAL A 77 -32.98 27.23 9.19
N PRO A 78 -33.83 26.61 10.03
CA PRO A 78 -34.16 27.18 11.34
C PRO A 78 -32.89 27.44 12.18
N LYS A 79 -32.77 28.64 12.75
CA LYS A 79 -31.61 29.05 13.57
C LYS A 79 -31.32 28.07 14.71
N LEU A 80 -32.36 27.46 15.27
CA LEU A 80 -32.23 26.45 16.33
C LEU A 80 -31.48 25.20 15.85
N VAL A 81 -31.74 24.74 14.61
CA VAL A 81 -31.06 23.59 14.01
C VAL A 81 -29.58 23.91 13.78
N VAL A 82 -29.28 25.09 13.20
CA VAL A 82 -27.90 25.52 12.97
C VAL A 82 -27.14 25.65 14.30
N SER A 83 -27.75 26.27 15.31
CA SER A 83 -27.14 26.42 16.64
C SER A 83 -26.89 25.08 17.32
N LEU A 84 -27.82 24.13 17.22
CA LEU A 84 -27.66 22.80 17.82
C LEU A 84 -26.55 22.02 17.10
N LEU A 85 -26.54 22.02 15.77
CA LEU A 85 -25.48 21.40 14.97
C LEU A 85 -24.11 22.03 15.26
N ALA A 86 -24.05 23.36 15.39
CA ALA A 86 -22.82 24.07 15.74
C ALA A 86 -22.31 23.68 17.14
N THR A 87 -23.21 23.61 18.12
CA THR A 87 -22.86 23.20 19.48
C THR A 87 -22.35 21.76 19.52
N LEU A 88 -23.08 20.85 18.86
CA LEU A 88 -22.69 19.43 18.75
C LEU A 88 -21.34 19.28 18.03
N ASN A 89 -21.15 19.95 16.90
CA ASN A 89 -19.92 19.86 16.12
C ASN A 89 -18.73 20.44 16.90
N THR A 90 -18.92 21.56 17.61
CA THR A 90 -17.88 22.14 18.48
C THR A 90 -17.47 21.16 19.57
N LEU A 91 -18.45 20.49 20.20
CA LEU A 91 -18.17 19.44 21.19
C LEU A 91 -17.37 18.28 20.56
N ILE A 92 -17.78 17.80 19.38
CA ILE A 92 -17.08 16.72 18.67
C ILE A 92 -15.64 17.13 18.35
N VAL A 93 -15.43 18.30 17.75
CA VAL A 93 -14.10 18.79 17.36
C VAL A 93 -13.21 19.00 18.59
N PHE A 94 -13.76 19.43 19.73
CA PHE A 94 -13.01 19.54 20.98
C PHE A 94 -12.62 18.17 21.55
N CYS A 95 -13.54 17.19 21.54
CA CYS A 95 -13.27 15.85 22.04
C CYS A 95 -12.35 15.03 21.12
N LEU A 96 -12.29 15.35 19.83
CA LEU A 96 -11.63 14.54 18.81
C LEU A 96 -10.10 14.45 18.98
N PRO A 97 -9.33 15.54 19.17
CA PRO A 97 -7.91 15.46 19.47
C PRO A 97 -7.62 14.64 20.74
N VAL A 98 -8.44 14.80 21.77
CA VAL A 98 -8.32 14.05 23.04
C VAL A 98 -8.54 12.56 22.79
N TYR A 99 -9.56 12.20 22.02
CA TYR A 99 -9.84 10.82 21.63
C TYR A 99 -8.68 10.19 20.86
N LEU A 100 -8.11 10.90 19.88
CA LEU A 100 -7.00 10.40 19.05
C LEU A 100 -5.72 10.21 19.87
N ILE A 101 -5.39 11.18 20.72
CA ILE A 101 -4.26 11.10 21.64
C ILE A 101 -4.43 9.91 22.59
N ALA A 102 -5.62 9.76 23.18
CA ALA A 102 -5.93 8.65 24.08
C ALA A 102 -5.86 7.30 23.34
N GLU A 103 -6.39 7.19 22.13
CA GLU A 103 -6.34 5.97 21.31
C GLU A 103 -4.88 5.57 21.01
N LEU A 104 -4.03 6.52 20.63
CA LEU A 104 -2.60 6.28 20.37
C LEU A 104 -1.83 5.87 21.64
N ALA A 105 -2.12 6.51 22.77
CA ALA A 105 -1.53 6.20 24.06
C ALA A 105 -1.93 4.79 24.56
N LEU A 106 -3.22 4.45 24.46
CA LEU A 106 -3.75 3.13 24.84
C LEU A 106 -3.18 2.00 23.99
N ARG A 107 -2.90 2.26 22.70
CA ARG A 107 -2.22 1.32 21.81
C ARG A 107 -0.70 1.25 22.03
N LYS A 108 -0.16 1.97 23.01
CA LYS A 108 1.27 2.07 23.33
C LYS A 108 2.14 2.52 22.14
N ARG A 109 1.57 3.28 21.20
CA ARG A 109 2.29 3.79 20.02
C ARG A 109 2.96 5.14 20.30
N TRP A 110 3.82 5.18 21.32
CA TRP A 110 4.40 6.42 21.84
C TRP A 110 5.17 7.24 20.79
N ARG A 111 5.91 6.57 19.90
CA ARG A 111 6.63 7.25 18.81
C ARG A 111 5.67 7.98 17.87
N VAL A 112 4.59 7.32 17.46
CA VAL A 112 3.56 7.94 16.59
C VAL A 112 2.84 9.06 17.32
N LEU A 113 2.53 8.88 18.61
CA LEU A 113 1.90 9.94 19.40
C LEU A 113 2.75 11.21 19.42
N TRP A 114 4.03 11.10 19.79
CA TRP A 114 4.91 12.27 19.88
C TRP A 114 5.19 12.93 18.53
N THR A 115 5.36 12.13 17.46
CA THR A 115 5.56 12.67 16.11
C THR A 115 4.31 13.37 15.57
N SER A 116 3.12 12.80 15.80
CA SER A 116 1.84 13.43 15.44
C SER A 116 1.59 14.71 16.22
N LEU A 117 1.90 14.74 17.52
CA LEU A 117 1.77 15.93 18.36
C LEU A 117 2.75 17.04 17.92
N ALA A 118 3.99 16.68 17.61
CA ALA A 118 4.98 17.62 17.07
C ALA A 118 4.53 18.19 15.72
N ALA A 119 3.96 17.37 14.83
CA ALA A 119 3.42 17.83 13.55
C ALA A 119 2.23 18.77 13.73
N ALA A 120 1.31 18.45 14.64
CA ALA A 120 0.17 19.31 14.96
C ALA A 120 0.61 20.66 15.53
N ALA A 121 1.57 20.67 16.46
CA ALA A 121 2.12 21.89 17.04
C ALA A 121 2.85 22.75 15.98
N LEU A 122 3.66 22.13 15.13
CA LEU A 122 4.35 22.82 14.05
C LEU A 122 3.36 23.41 13.03
N ALA A 123 2.30 22.69 12.72
CA ALA A 123 1.25 23.15 11.80
C ALA A 123 0.43 24.32 12.39
N LEU A 124 0.17 24.31 13.70
CA LEU A 124 -0.47 25.41 14.40
C LEU A 124 0.41 26.66 14.35
N VAL A 125 1.69 26.55 14.73
CA VAL A 125 2.64 27.67 14.67
C VAL A 125 2.79 28.20 13.25
N ALA A 126 2.92 27.32 12.25
CA ALA A 126 3.03 27.73 10.85
C ALA A 126 1.80 28.48 10.36
N ALA A 127 0.60 28.06 10.75
CA ALA A 127 -0.64 28.74 10.40
C ALA A 127 -0.75 30.12 11.06
N GLU A 128 -0.39 30.25 12.34
CA GLU A 128 -0.40 31.53 13.05
C GLU A 128 0.63 32.52 12.50
N VAL A 129 1.85 32.03 12.21
CA VAL A 129 2.89 32.82 11.55
C VAL A 129 2.41 33.28 10.17
N PHE A 130 1.85 32.38 9.36
CA PHE A 130 1.32 32.74 8.06
C PHE A 130 0.19 33.76 8.17
N ALA A 131 -0.78 33.56 9.08
CA ALA A 131 -1.88 34.49 9.28
C ALA A 131 -1.41 35.90 9.71
N SER A 132 -0.35 35.96 10.51
CA SER A 132 0.22 37.23 11.00
C SER A 132 0.96 38.01 9.91
N TYR A 133 1.73 37.33 9.06
CA TYR A 133 2.57 37.96 8.02
C TYR A 133 1.94 37.97 6.62
N ALA A 134 0.81 37.29 6.41
CA ALA A 134 0.12 37.27 5.12
C ALA A 134 -0.19 38.66 4.53
N PRO A 135 -0.62 39.67 5.31
CA PRO A 135 -0.86 41.01 4.78
C PRO A 135 0.38 41.71 4.21
N GLU A 136 1.57 41.36 4.71
CA GLU A 136 2.84 41.92 4.25
C GLU A 136 3.44 41.10 3.08
N LEU A 137 3.18 39.79 3.07
CA LEU A 137 3.80 38.83 2.15
C LEU A 137 3.03 38.64 0.83
N LEU A 138 1.71 38.83 0.84
CA LEU A 138 0.83 38.50 -0.28
C LEU A 138 0.42 39.74 -1.06
N ALA A 139 0.29 39.58 -2.39
CA ALA A 139 -0.33 40.60 -3.24
C ALA A 139 -1.84 40.72 -2.95
N GLY A 140 -2.39 41.93 -3.08
CA GLY A 140 -3.76 42.27 -2.69
C GLY A 140 -4.83 41.27 -3.15
N GLY A 141 -4.86 40.88 -4.43
CA GLY A 141 -5.88 39.96 -4.93
C GLY A 141 -5.88 38.55 -4.31
N LEU A 142 -4.71 38.05 -3.89
CA LEU A 142 -4.63 36.77 -3.17
C LEU A 142 -5.00 36.94 -1.70
N LEU A 143 -4.62 38.06 -1.08
CA LEU A 143 -5.02 38.40 0.29
C LEU A 143 -6.55 38.54 0.41
N ASP A 144 -7.18 39.20 -0.55
CA ASP A 144 -8.64 39.37 -0.63
C ASP A 144 -9.39 38.05 -0.83
N SER A 145 -8.73 37.05 -1.45
CA SER A 145 -9.32 35.72 -1.62
C SER A 145 -9.16 34.83 -0.38
N LEU A 146 -8.17 35.12 0.46
CA LEU A 146 -7.90 34.40 1.71
C LEU A 146 -8.60 35.04 2.91
N THR A 147 -8.84 36.34 2.88
CA THR A 147 -9.40 37.09 4.00
C THR A 147 -10.70 37.78 3.59
N GLN A 148 -11.57 38.03 4.58
CA GLN A 148 -12.81 38.77 4.34
C GLN A 148 -13.16 39.67 5.53
N PRO A 149 -13.97 40.72 5.31
CA PRO A 149 -14.40 41.61 6.38
C PRO A 149 -15.19 40.85 7.46
N LEU A 150 -14.87 41.08 8.72
CA LEU A 150 -15.62 40.54 9.85
C LEU A 150 -17.02 41.17 9.92
N ILE A 151 -18.04 40.33 10.13
CA ILE A 151 -19.43 40.80 10.29
C ILE A 151 -19.52 41.66 11.56
N GLY A 152 -19.84 42.96 11.39
CA GLY A 152 -20.13 43.87 12.51
C GLY A 152 -18.91 44.46 13.23
N GLY A 153 -17.71 44.39 12.65
CA GLY A 153 -16.50 44.97 13.27
C GLY A 153 -15.48 45.54 12.27
N SER A 154 -14.44 46.20 12.78
CA SER A 154 -13.29 46.66 11.99
C SER A 154 -12.19 45.60 12.01
N GLY A 155 -12.05 44.83 10.93
CA GLY A 155 -11.01 43.81 10.80
C GLY A 155 -11.28 42.81 9.69
N GLN A 156 -10.25 42.03 9.35
CA GLN A 156 -10.30 40.95 8.37
C GLN A 156 -10.21 39.60 9.09
N THR A 157 -10.80 38.55 8.51
CA THR A 157 -10.61 37.18 9.01
C THR A 157 -9.16 36.70 8.83
N PRO A 158 -8.69 35.74 9.64
CA PRO A 158 -7.37 35.15 9.45
C PRO A 158 -7.19 34.52 8.07
N ALA A 159 -5.99 34.64 7.49
CA ALA A 159 -5.63 34.01 6.21
C ALA A 159 -5.34 32.50 6.33
N ALA A 160 -5.18 31.99 7.55
CA ALA A 160 -5.03 30.57 7.86
C ALA A 160 -5.58 30.23 9.24
N PHE A 161 -5.93 28.96 9.44
CA PHE A 161 -6.59 28.46 10.65
C PHE A 161 -5.79 27.30 11.25
N GLY A 162 -5.16 27.55 12.40
CA GLY A 162 -4.28 26.60 13.08
C GLY A 162 -4.93 25.26 13.42
N LEU A 163 -6.22 25.24 13.80
CA LEU A 163 -6.94 24.00 14.12
C LEU A 163 -7.04 23.05 12.91
N PHE A 164 -7.42 23.58 11.74
CA PHE A 164 -7.53 22.78 10.51
C PHE A 164 -6.17 22.25 10.06
N ALA A 165 -5.14 23.10 10.14
CA ALA A 165 -3.77 22.71 9.86
C ALA A 165 -3.26 21.63 10.83
N ALA A 166 -3.50 21.79 12.13
CA ALA A 166 -3.07 20.87 13.17
C ALA A 166 -3.74 19.49 13.05
N VAL A 167 -5.06 19.44 12.87
CA VAL A 167 -5.78 18.16 12.73
C VAL A 167 -5.39 17.47 11.42
N SER A 168 -5.25 18.22 10.32
CA SER A 168 -4.77 17.66 9.05
C SER A 168 -3.35 17.09 9.18
N ALA A 169 -2.44 17.79 9.84
CA ALA A 169 -1.07 17.32 10.11
C ALA A 169 -1.06 16.04 10.94
N LEU A 170 -1.83 16.02 12.04
CA LEU A 170 -1.97 14.87 12.94
C LEU A 170 -2.48 13.63 12.19
N MET A 171 -3.57 13.78 11.42
CA MET A 171 -4.13 12.71 10.58
C MET A 171 -3.13 12.19 9.55
N THR A 172 -2.31 13.08 9.00
CA THR A 172 -1.34 12.75 7.97
C THR A 172 -0.17 11.93 8.50
N VAL A 173 0.32 12.26 9.70
CA VAL A 173 1.37 11.46 10.37
C VAL A 173 0.83 10.07 10.70
N GLU A 174 -0.39 9.98 11.24
CA GLU A 174 -0.99 8.70 11.61
C GLU A 174 -1.21 7.79 10.39
N GLY A 175 -1.60 8.39 9.25
CA GLY A 175 -1.40 7.96 7.85
C GLY A 175 -2.04 6.64 7.38
N SER A 176 -2.20 5.67 8.27
CA SER A 176 -2.82 4.38 8.04
C SER A 176 -3.22 3.64 9.32
N GLY A 177 -2.82 4.07 10.53
CA GLY A 177 -3.18 3.39 11.78
C GLY A 177 -4.64 3.60 12.23
N THR A 178 -5.28 4.66 11.72
CA THR A 178 -6.65 5.04 12.02
C THR A 178 -7.66 4.08 11.41
N ARG A 179 -8.71 3.74 12.16
CA ARG A 179 -9.85 3.00 11.61
C ARG A 179 -10.54 3.85 10.53
N PRO A 180 -11.06 3.24 9.45
CA PRO A 180 -11.75 3.98 8.40
C PRO A 180 -12.95 4.78 8.93
N ARG A 181 -13.63 4.26 9.96
CA ARG A 181 -14.73 4.97 10.65
C ARG A 181 -14.26 6.26 11.33
N THR A 182 -13.12 6.23 12.01
CA THR A 182 -12.54 7.41 12.67
C THR A 182 -12.20 8.48 11.65
N LEU A 183 -11.63 8.11 10.50
CA LEU A 183 -11.34 9.06 9.42
C LEU A 183 -12.61 9.75 8.92
N VAL A 184 -13.69 9.00 8.69
CA VAL A 184 -14.96 9.59 8.25
C VAL A 184 -15.49 10.60 9.27
N VAL A 185 -15.44 10.28 10.56
CA VAL A 185 -15.88 11.20 11.63
C VAL A 185 -15.01 12.45 11.67
N VAL A 186 -13.68 12.30 11.62
CA VAL A 186 -12.77 13.45 11.68
C VAL A 186 -12.98 14.39 10.51
N TRP A 187 -12.99 13.86 9.29
CA TRP A 187 -13.13 14.68 8.09
C TRP A 187 -14.54 15.26 7.93
N SER A 188 -15.59 14.55 8.35
CA SER A 188 -16.95 15.09 8.32
C SER A 188 -17.16 16.18 9.37
N SER A 189 -16.60 16.05 10.57
CA SER A 189 -16.63 17.09 11.61
C SER A 189 -15.81 18.32 11.24
N LEU A 190 -14.63 18.13 10.63
CA LEU A 190 -13.85 19.26 10.08
C LEU A 190 -14.61 19.95 8.95
N LEU A 191 -15.22 19.21 8.02
CA LEU A 191 -16.02 19.79 6.95
C LEU A 191 -17.24 20.54 7.50
N ALA A 192 -17.94 19.97 8.47
CA ALA A 192 -19.05 20.63 9.15
C ALA A 192 -18.58 21.91 9.86
N LEU A 193 -17.41 21.90 10.51
CA LEU A 193 -16.84 23.09 11.14
C LEU A 193 -16.48 24.16 10.10
N ALA A 194 -15.87 23.75 8.99
CA ALA A 194 -15.54 24.64 7.88
C ALA A 194 -16.80 25.34 7.35
N LEU A 195 -17.88 24.58 7.10
CA LEU A 195 -19.15 25.14 6.67
C LEU A 195 -19.71 26.13 7.68
N LEU A 196 -19.68 25.81 8.97
CA LEU A 196 -20.12 26.72 10.04
C LEU A 196 -19.30 28.03 10.07
N PHE A 197 -17.98 27.94 9.87
CA PHE A 197 -17.12 29.13 9.82
C PHE A 197 -17.42 30.00 8.59
N ILE A 198 -17.72 29.38 7.45
CA ILE A 198 -18.12 30.09 6.23
C ILE A 198 -19.49 30.77 6.42
N ILE A 199 -20.47 30.05 6.99
CA ILE A 199 -21.83 30.56 7.27
C ILE A 199 -21.79 31.75 8.23
N ASP A 200 -20.97 31.66 9.29
CA ASP A 200 -20.79 32.73 10.28
C ASP A 200 -19.92 33.90 9.76
N GLY A 201 -19.42 33.83 8.52
CA GLY A 201 -18.52 34.84 7.96
C GLY A 201 -17.16 34.93 8.68
N ARG A 202 -16.74 33.86 9.36
CA ARG A 202 -15.47 33.80 10.12
C ARG A 202 -14.29 33.29 9.30
N ALA A 203 -14.53 32.69 8.14
CA ALA A 203 -13.50 32.17 7.27
C ALA A 203 -13.91 32.20 5.80
N THR A 204 -12.93 32.32 4.90
CA THR A 204 -13.10 32.07 3.47
C THR A 204 -12.91 30.57 3.17
N PRO A 205 -13.59 30.02 2.15
CA PRO A 205 -13.37 28.64 1.72
C PRO A 205 -11.91 28.35 1.36
N LEU A 206 -11.25 29.33 0.72
CA LEU A 206 -9.86 29.21 0.28
C LEU A 206 -8.89 29.13 1.47
N ALA A 207 -9.05 29.98 2.50
CA ALA A 207 -8.19 29.93 3.68
C ALA A 207 -8.29 28.60 4.44
N LEU A 208 -9.50 28.04 4.54
CA LEU A 208 -9.73 26.73 5.16
C LEU A 208 -9.06 25.61 4.36
N LEU A 209 -9.22 25.62 3.02
CA LEU A 209 -8.61 24.63 2.14
C LEU A 209 -7.08 24.70 2.19
N VAL A 210 -6.50 25.90 2.10
CA VAL A 210 -5.05 26.12 2.21
C VAL A 210 -4.55 25.64 3.58
N SER A 211 -5.28 25.94 4.67
CA SER A 211 -4.91 25.48 6.02
C SER A 211 -4.83 23.95 6.11
N VAL A 212 -5.83 23.25 5.57
CA VAL A 212 -5.84 21.78 5.53
C VAL A 212 -4.67 21.24 4.69
N LEU A 213 -4.41 21.81 3.52
CA LEU A 213 -3.32 21.35 2.63
C LEU A 213 -1.93 21.62 3.21
N VAL A 214 -1.71 22.79 3.80
CA VAL A 214 -0.45 23.14 4.49
C VAL A 214 -0.23 22.20 5.68
N GLY A 215 -1.28 21.96 6.49
CA GLY A 215 -1.23 20.95 7.55
C GLY A 215 -0.83 19.57 7.03
N HIS A 216 -1.39 19.15 5.89
CA HIS A 216 -1.04 17.89 5.24
C HIS A 216 0.44 17.85 4.81
N VAL A 217 0.96 18.92 4.21
CA VAL A 217 2.39 19.03 3.84
C VAL A 217 3.29 18.95 5.08
N ILE A 218 2.95 19.69 6.15
CA ILE A 218 3.72 19.68 7.40
C ILE A 218 3.72 18.29 8.03
N GLY A 219 2.56 17.61 8.06
CA GLY A 219 2.46 16.23 8.53
C GLY A 219 3.35 15.27 7.72
N LEU A 220 3.37 15.39 6.39
CA LEU A 220 4.26 14.58 5.55
C LEU A 220 5.74 14.90 5.79
N LEU A 221 6.11 16.17 5.97
CA LEU A 221 7.48 16.59 6.25
C LEU A 221 7.98 16.03 7.59
N VAL A 222 7.17 16.16 8.64
CA VAL A 222 7.51 15.61 9.96
C VAL A 222 7.60 14.09 9.91
N ARG A 223 6.67 13.42 9.22
CA ARG A 223 6.73 11.96 9.03
C ARG A 223 7.97 11.53 8.25
N TYR A 224 8.34 12.26 7.21
CA TYR A 224 9.55 11.99 6.44
C TYR A 224 10.82 12.21 7.28
N ALA A 225 10.87 13.26 8.09
CA ALA A 225 11.99 13.58 8.97
C ALA A 225 12.16 12.56 10.10
N ALA A 226 11.06 12.19 10.77
CA ALA A 226 11.03 11.19 11.83
C ALA A 226 11.28 9.75 11.34
N GLY A 227 11.19 9.54 10.02
CA GLY A 227 11.29 8.25 9.36
C GLY A 227 9.98 7.48 9.41
N THR A 228 9.67 6.75 8.33
CA THR A 228 8.56 5.80 8.34
C THR A 228 9.01 4.51 8.99
N GLU A 229 8.27 4.04 10.00
CA GLU A 229 8.43 2.69 10.57
C GLU A 229 8.33 1.68 9.44
N ASN A 230 9.23 0.70 9.40
CA ASN A 230 9.18 -0.36 8.41
C ASN A 230 7.94 -1.24 8.68
N PRO A 231 6.90 -1.22 7.82
CA PRO A 231 5.70 -2.02 8.07
C PRO A 231 5.92 -3.51 7.76
N ARG A 232 7.12 -3.89 7.28
CA ARG A 232 7.44 -5.26 6.88
C ARG A 232 7.39 -6.18 8.08
N VAL A 233 6.67 -7.28 7.90
CA VAL A 233 6.53 -8.29 8.94
C VAL A 233 7.75 -9.21 8.93
N GLY A 234 8.44 -9.33 10.06
CA GLY A 234 9.62 -10.19 10.18
C GLY A 234 9.31 -11.67 9.94
N ALA A 235 10.31 -12.43 9.50
CA ALA A 235 10.21 -13.85 9.16
C ALA A 235 9.62 -14.70 10.30
N ARG A 236 9.88 -14.33 11.56
CA ARG A 236 9.35 -15.03 12.73
C ARG A 236 7.81 -15.00 12.80
N LYS A 237 7.21 -13.83 12.58
CA LYS A 237 5.74 -13.70 12.57
C LYS A 237 5.13 -14.43 11.37
N ILE A 238 5.84 -14.46 10.23
CA ILE A 238 5.43 -15.24 9.06
C ILE A 238 5.44 -16.74 9.38
N ALA A 239 6.51 -17.23 10.03
CA ALA A 239 6.60 -18.62 10.46
C ALA A 239 5.50 -18.99 11.48
N GLU A 240 5.17 -18.08 12.40
CA GLU A 240 4.03 -18.24 13.32
C GLU A 240 2.71 -18.39 12.57
N ALA A 241 2.43 -17.50 11.61
CA ALA A 241 1.20 -17.54 10.83
C ALA A 241 1.08 -18.81 9.98
N LEU A 242 2.18 -19.29 9.40
CA LEU A 242 2.22 -20.55 8.66
C LEU A 242 2.06 -21.78 9.57
N GLY A 243 2.58 -21.73 10.80
CA GLY A 243 2.36 -22.78 11.80
C GLY A 243 0.90 -22.94 12.21
N ARG A 244 0.11 -21.85 12.22
CA ARG A 244 -1.35 -21.89 12.48
C ARG A 244 -2.13 -22.65 11.42
N VAL A 245 -1.59 -22.79 10.21
CA VAL A 245 -2.16 -23.56 9.09
C VAL A 245 -1.40 -24.87 8.86
N GLU A 246 -0.78 -25.40 9.92
CA GLU A 246 -0.03 -26.67 9.96
C GLU A 246 1.26 -26.73 9.12
N LEU A 247 1.70 -25.61 8.53
CA LEU A 247 2.99 -25.52 7.85
C LEU A 247 4.10 -25.08 8.84
N LYS A 248 4.53 -26.04 9.67
CA LYS A 248 5.49 -25.85 10.76
C LYS A 248 6.94 -25.73 10.26
N ALA A 249 7.45 -24.51 10.18
CA ALA A 249 8.82 -24.23 9.75
C ALA A 249 9.86 -24.70 10.78
N VAL A 250 10.97 -25.27 10.31
CA VAL A 250 12.21 -25.52 11.08
C VAL A 250 13.29 -24.54 10.65
N THR A 251 13.36 -24.24 9.35
CA THR A 251 14.30 -23.26 8.79
C THR A 251 13.56 -22.33 7.84
N MET A 252 13.88 -21.05 7.90
CA MET A 252 13.32 -20.02 7.03
C MET A 252 14.43 -19.06 6.57
N VAL A 253 14.67 -19.02 5.26
CA VAL A 253 15.75 -18.24 4.64
C VAL A 253 15.18 -17.27 3.63
N GLN A 254 15.49 -15.98 3.75
CA GLN A 254 15.09 -14.98 2.77
C GLN A 254 15.87 -15.16 1.47
N LEU A 255 15.15 -15.15 0.35
CA LEU A 255 15.77 -15.14 -0.98
C LEU A 255 16.26 -13.72 -1.30
N PRO A 256 17.45 -13.58 -1.93
CA PRO A 256 18.07 -12.27 -2.18
C PRO A 256 17.32 -11.44 -3.24
N VAL A 257 16.54 -12.08 -4.12
CA VAL A 257 15.79 -11.43 -5.19
C VAL A 257 14.33 -11.31 -4.78
N GLU A 258 13.82 -10.08 -4.67
CA GLU A 258 12.38 -9.83 -4.51
C GLU A 258 11.64 -10.15 -5.82
N SER A 259 10.46 -10.77 -5.72
CA SER A 259 9.62 -11.05 -6.88
C SER A 259 8.72 -9.85 -7.21
N LYS A 260 7.99 -9.91 -8.32
CA LYS A 260 6.94 -8.92 -8.65
C LYS A 260 5.89 -8.76 -7.54
N LEU A 261 5.70 -9.80 -6.72
CA LEU A 261 4.72 -9.84 -5.63
C LEU A 261 5.33 -9.43 -4.28
N GLY A 262 6.65 -9.28 -4.17
CA GLY A 262 7.35 -8.87 -2.95
C GLY A 262 8.43 -9.86 -2.49
N ARG A 263 8.74 -9.83 -1.19
CA ARG A 263 9.74 -10.67 -0.53
C ARG A 263 9.45 -12.16 -0.69
N GLN A 264 10.50 -12.95 -0.84
CA GLN A 264 10.41 -14.41 -0.92
C GLN A 264 11.26 -15.06 0.17
N PHE A 265 10.77 -16.16 0.70
CA PHE A 265 11.47 -17.01 1.65
C PHE A 265 11.46 -18.46 1.18
N THR A 266 12.48 -19.21 1.55
CA THR A 266 12.50 -20.67 1.50
C THR A 266 12.22 -21.18 2.90
N LEU A 267 11.28 -22.10 3.03
CA LEU A 267 10.87 -22.74 4.27
C LEU A 267 11.15 -24.23 4.17
N LEU A 268 11.69 -24.83 5.24
CA LEU A 268 11.86 -26.27 5.41
C LEU A 268 11.07 -26.70 6.64
N THR A 269 10.19 -27.70 6.53
CA THR A 269 9.48 -28.31 7.66
C THR A 269 10.24 -29.49 8.24
N ALA A 270 9.85 -29.93 9.45
CA ALA A 270 10.41 -31.12 10.10
C ALA A 270 10.19 -32.40 9.27
N ASP A 271 9.08 -32.46 8.54
CA ASP A 271 8.72 -33.58 7.65
C ASP A 271 9.50 -33.58 6.33
N GLY A 272 10.49 -32.70 6.17
CA GLY A 272 11.29 -32.54 4.96
C GLY A 272 10.59 -31.78 3.83
N THR A 273 9.38 -31.24 4.06
CA THR A 273 8.69 -30.45 3.05
C THR A 273 9.41 -29.12 2.85
N ARG A 274 9.84 -28.86 1.61
CA ARG A 274 10.40 -27.56 1.21
C ARG A 274 9.33 -26.73 0.53
N ALA A 275 9.22 -25.47 0.94
CA ALA A 275 8.28 -24.52 0.38
C ALA A 275 8.95 -23.20 0.02
N ARG A 276 8.53 -22.60 -1.08
CA ARG A 276 8.76 -21.19 -1.38
C ARG A 276 7.59 -20.40 -0.82
N VAL A 277 7.86 -19.50 0.12
CA VAL A 277 6.89 -18.59 0.71
C VAL A 277 7.00 -17.25 0.01
N GLN A 278 5.89 -16.79 -0.57
CA GLN A 278 5.77 -15.45 -1.12
C GLN A 278 5.04 -14.57 -0.09
N VAL A 279 5.66 -13.44 0.26
CA VAL A 279 5.07 -12.44 1.14
C VAL A 279 4.48 -11.33 0.30
N LEU A 280 3.20 -11.05 0.54
CA LEU A 280 2.51 -9.89 0.00
C LEU A 280 2.40 -8.85 1.09
N ASP A 281 3.46 -8.07 1.23
CA ASP A 281 3.43 -6.89 2.08
C ASP A 281 2.44 -5.87 1.47
N PRO A 282 1.75 -5.09 2.31
CA PRO A 282 1.00 -3.92 1.86
C PRO A 282 1.99 -2.91 1.27
N ASP A 283 2.25 -3.08 -0.02
CA ASP A 283 3.32 -2.38 -0.71
C ASP A 283 3.08 -0.86 -0.70
N ARG A 284 4.18 -0.12 -0.65
CA ARG A 284 4.22 1.34 -0.46
C ARG A 284 3.49 2.04 -1.62
N GLY A 285 2.21 2.35 -1.40
CA GLY A 285 1.25 2.74 -2.44
C GLY A 285 1.65 3.91 -3.35
N ALA A 286 2.54 4.83 -2.95
CA ALA A 286 2.81 6.02 -3.78
C ALA A 286 3.65 5.71 -5.03
N LEU A 287 4.65 4.83 -4.95
CA LEU A 287 5.44 4.42 -6.13
C LEU A 287 4.66 3.49 -7.07
N ARG A 288 3.60 2.85 -6.56
CA ARG A 288 2.74 1.95 -7.34
C ARG A 288 1.68 2.73 -8.11
N VAL A 289 1.07 3.75 -7.52
CA VAL A 289 0.13 4.66 -8.21
C VAL A 289 0.84 5.46 -9.30
N LEU A 290 2.05 5.99 -9.05
CA LEU A 290 2.81 6.68 -10.10
C LEU A 290 3.19 5.75 -11.26
N ARG A 291 3.61 4.50 -10.97
CA ARG A 291 3.84 3.47 -11.99
C ARG A 291 2.57 3.08 -12.75
N GLN A 292 1.41 3.09 -12.09
CA GLN A 292 0.12 2.84 -12.74
C GLN A 292 -0.28 4.00 -13.65
N LEU A 293 -0.11 5.24 -13.20
CA LEU A 293 -0.44 6.43 -13.99
C LEU A 293 0.46 6.51 -15.22
N THR A 294 1.76 6.25 -15.09
CA THR A 294 2.65 6.18 -16.24
C THR A 294 2.35 4.99 -17.14
N ARG A 295 1.88 3.85 -16.63
CA ARG A 295 1.47 2.69 -17.45
C ARG A 295 0.17 2.94 -18.23
N VAL A 296 -0.80 3.60 -17.60
CA VAL A 296 -2.05 4.05 -18.25
C VAL A 296 -1.76 5.11 -19.31
N LEU A 297 -0.85 6.04 -19.03
CA LEU A 297 -0.44 7.08 -19.99
C LEU A 297 0.48 6.54 -21.09
N ARG A 298 1.30 5.51 -20.83
CA ARG A 298 2.26 4.97 -21.82
C ARG A 298 1.71 3.88 -22.72
N VAL A 299 0.67 3.12 -22.36
CA VAL A 299 0.32 1.95 -23.18
C VAL A 299 -1.17 1.77 -23.43
N ARG A 300 -1.53 2.03 -24.68
CA ARG A 300 -2.77 1.69 -25.37
C ARG A 300 -2.80 0.19 -25.75
N THR A 301 -2.42 -0.72 -24.83
CA THR A 301 -2.52 -2.18 -25.08
C THR A 301 -3.28 -2.89 -23.96
N TRP A 302 -4.40 -3.47 -24.37
CA TRP A 302 -5.42 -4.18 -23.61
C TRP A 302 -4.99 -5.50 -22.93
N VAL A 303 -3.68 -5.76 -22.80
CA VAL A 303 -3.16 -7.11 -22.52
C VAL A 303 -2.75 -7.31 -21.06
N THR A 304 -2.57 -6.25 -20.27
CA THR A 304 -2.06 -6.39 -18.89
C THR A 304 -3.15 -6.26 -17.85
N ARG A 305 -3.30 -7.28 -17.00
CA ARG A 305 -4.23 -7.30 -15.87
C ARG A 305 -3.97 -6.13 -14.92
N THR A 306 -5.01 -5.39 -14.54
CA THR A 306 -4.94 -4.40 -13.47
C THR A 306 -4.67 -5.15 -12.15
N PRO A 307 -3.55 -4.89 -11.46
CA PRO A 307 -3.28 -5.56 -10.19
C PRO A 307 -4.33 -5.16 -9.16
N SER A 308 -4.91 -6.13 -8.46
CA SER A 308 -5.88 -5.86 -7.40
C SER A 308 -5.23 -5.19 -6.20
N LEU A 309 -5.88 -4.19 -5.60
CA LEU A 309 -5.37 -3.44 -4.46
C LEU A 309 -5.39 -4.22 -3.13
N SER A 310 -6.12 -5.34 -3.07
CA SER A 310 -6.21 -6.20 -1.90
C SER A 310 -5.20 -7.34 -1.99
N ALA A 311 -4.35 -7.49 -0.96
CA ALA A 311 -3.45 -8.64 -0.82
C ALA A 311 -4.22 -9.97 -0.82
N ARG A 312 -5.43 -10.01 -0.24
CA ARG A 312 -6.29 -11.20 -0.25
C ARG A 312 -6.73 -11.59 -1.64
N VAL A 313 -7.14 -10.60 -2.44
CA VAL A 313 -7.51 -10.84 -3.84
C VAL A 313 -6.28 -11.30 -4.64
N GLN A 314 -5.09 -10.76 -4.37
CA GLN A 314 -3.86 -11.22 -5.03
C GLN A 314 -3.55 -12.69 -4.70
N VAL A 315 -3.67 -13.10 -3.43
CA VAL A 315 -3.50 -14.52 -3.04
C VAL A 315 -4.52 -15.41 -3.73
N GLN A 316 -5.79 -15.01 -3.78
CA GLN A 316 -6.83 -15.76 -4.49
C GLN A 316 -6.53 -15.86 -5.98
N GLN A 317 -6.13 -14.76 -6.61
CA GLN A 317 -5.75 -14.73 -8.03
C GLN A 317 -4.53 -15.59 -8.33
N ALA A 318 -3.63 -15.77 -7.37
CA ALA A 318 -2.47 -16.65 -7.48
C ALA A 318 -2.81 -18.13 -7.24
N ALA A 319 -3.69 -18.43 -6.29
CA ALA A 319 -4.05 -19.80 -5.93
C ALA A 319 -4.87 -20.50 -7.02
N VAL A 320 -5.86 -19.79 -7.60
CA VAL A 320 -6.85 -20.44 -8.49
C VAL A 320 -6.20 -21.04 -9.77
N PRO A 321 -5.34 -20.34 -10.52
CA PRO A 321 -4.69 -20.95 -11.70
C PRO A 321 -3.77 -22.11 -11.32
N ALA A 322 -3.03 -22.01 -10.21
CA ALA A 322 -2.15 -23.08 -9.73
C ALA A 322 -2.94 -24.35 -9.36
N LEU A 323 -4.06 -24.20 -8.66
CA LEU A 323 -4.95 -25.30 -8.29
C LEU A 323 -5.65 -25.90 -9.52
N MET A 324 -6.16 -25.09 -10.45
CA MET A 324 -6.78 -25.57 -11.68
C MET A 324 -5.79 -26.33 -12.58
N ALA A 325 -4.56 -25.82 -12.73
CA ALA A 325 -3.53 -26.51 -13.48
C ALA A 325 -3.15 -27.85 -12.83
N ARG A 326 -3.07 -27.90 -11.50
CA ARG A 326 -2.85 -29.15 -10.76
C ARG A 326 -3.97 -30.16 -10.97
N GLU A 327 -5.24 -29.72 -10.91
CA GLU A 327 -6.39 -30.59 -11.16
C GLU A 327 -6.35 -31.17 -12.59
N ALA A 328 -5.92 -30.37 -13.56
CA ALA A 328 -5.68 -30.79 -14.94
C ALA A 328 -4.42 -31.66 -15.13
N GLN A 329 -3.81 -32.13 -14.04
CA GLN A 329 -2.63 -32.99 -14.04
C GLN A 329 -1.43 -32.34 -14.78
N VAL A 330 -1.35 -31.01 -14.72
CA VAL A 330 -0.15 -30.27 -15.13
C VAL A 330 0.89 -30.40 -14.02
N ARG A 331 2.13 -30.69 -14.40
CA ARG A 331 3.26 -30.71 -13.46
C ARG A 331 3.66 -29.26 -13.15
N THR A 332 3.22 -28.76 -12.01
CA THR A 332 3.52 -27.42 -11.47
C THR A 332 3.80 -27.56 -9.99
N PRO A 333 4.46 -26.65 -9.26
CA PRO A 333 4.50 -26.68 -7.80
C PRO A 333 3.11 -26.80 -7.15
N ARG A 334 2.99 -27.51 -6.02
CA ARG A 334 1.72 -27.59 -5.27
C ARG A 334 1.53 -26.33 -4.45
N PHE A 335 0.35 -25.72 -4.51
CA PHE A 335 -0.03 -24.66 -3.59
C PHE A 335 -0.30 -25.30 -2.21
N LEU A 336 0.55 -25.01 -1.22
CA LEU A 336 0.53 -25.70 0.08
C LEU A 336 -0.40 -25.00 1.07
N ALA A 337 -0.23 -23.69 1.23
CA ALA A 337 -0.94 -22.94 2.26
C ALA A 337 -1.04 -21.45 1.91
N ALA A 338 -2.01 -20.78 2.51
CA ALA A 338 -2.05 -19.33 2.60
C ALA A 338 -2.41 -18.93 4.03
N ALA A 339 -1.77 -17.90 4.55
CA ALA A 339 -1.99 -17.44 5.92
C ALA A 339 -1.99 -15.91 5.99
N GLU A 340 -2.79 -15.39 6.90
CA GLU A 340 -2.79 -13.99 7.29
C GLU A 340 -1.82 -13.79 8.45
N VAL A 341 -0.86 -12.90 8.26
CA VAL A 341 0.16 -12.63 9.28
C VAL A 341 -0.30 -11.49 10.19
N ASP A 342 -0.85 -10.44 9.59
CA ASP A 342 -1.53 -9.32 10.24
C ASP A 342 -2.64 -8.76 9.33
N ASP A 343 -3.33 -7.70 9.76
CA ASP A 343 -4.45 -7.07 9.03
C ASP A 343 -4.12 -6.64 7.58
N ARG A 344 -2.84 -6.65 7.17
CA ARG A 344 -2.38 -6.08 5.89
C ARG A 344 -1.42 -6.97 5.11
N THR A 345 -0.86 -7.98 5.75
CA THR A 345 0.19 -8.84 5.21
C THR A 345 -0.34 -10.25 5.10
N LEU A 346 -0.33 -10.75 3.88
CA LEU A 346 -0.71 -12.12 3.57
C LEU A 346 0.47 -12.85 2.98
N VAL A 347 0.54 -14.14 3.27
CA VAL A 347 1.58 -15.02 2.75
C VAL A 347 0.92 -16.21 2.08
N PHE A 348 1.56 -16.72 1.04
CA PHE A 348 1.25 -18.05 0.51
C PHE A 348 2.53 -18.85 0.33
N ALA A 349 2.40 -20.16 0.46
CA ALA A 349 3.49 -21.12 0.35
C ALA A 349 3.19 -22.07 -0.81
N GLU A 350 4.15 -22.23 -1.70
CA GLU A 350 4.16 -23.23 -2.75
C GLU A 350 5.27 -24.23 -2.48
N GLU A 351 5.08 -25.48 -2.89
CA GLU A 351 6.11 -26.50 -2.83
C GLU A 351 7.36 -26.07 -3.62
N ARG A 352 8.54 -26.39 -3.09
CA ARG A 352 9.81 -26.22 -3.79
C ARG A 352 10.49 -27.58 -3.92
N PRO A 353 10.26 -28.29 -5.04
CA PRO A 353 10.93 -29.56 -5.29
C PRO A 353 12.46 -29.38 -5.30
N GLU A 354 13.20 -30.32 -4.70
CA GLU A 354 14.65 -30.16 -4.44
C GLU A 354 15.50 -30.14 -5.71
N GLU A 355 15.02 -30.79 -6.76
CA GLU A 355 15.84 -31.21 -7.91
C GLU A 355 15.48 -30.48 -9.21
N LEU A 356 14.67 -29.42 -9.11
CA LEU A 356 14.26 -28.66 -10.28
C LEU A 356 15.35 -27.70 -10.75
N ARG A 357 15.83 -27.93 -11.97
CA ARG A 357 16.71 -27.02 -12.69
C ARG A 357 15.93 -26.30 -13.78
N VAL A 358 15.95 -24.97 -13.75
CA VAL A 358 15.30 -24.16 -14.78
C VAL A 358 15.98 -24.33 -16.14
N LEU A 359 15.20 -24.33 -17.22
CA LEU A 359 15.70 -24.54 -18.58
C LEU A 359 16.78 -23.51 -18.97
N SER A 360 16.68 -22.28 -18.45
CA SER A 360 17.70 -21.23 -18.67
C SER A 360 19.11 -21.59 -18.20
N THR A 361 19.28 -22.63 -17.38
CA THR A 361 20.60 -23.10 -16.93
C THR A 361 21.23 -24.18 -17.82
N PHE A 362 20.49 -24.69 -18.81
CA PHE A 362 20.98 -25.68 -19.76
C PHE A 362 21.49 -24.98 -21.02
N SER A 363 22.54 -25.52 -21.63
CA SER A 363 22.89 -25.16 -23.01
C SER A 363 21.84 -25.71 -23.96
N ALA A 364 21.60 -25.04 -25.09
CA ALA A 364 20.62 -25.47 -26.10
C ALA A 364 20.80 -26.95 -26.50
N ASP A 365 22.04 -27.41 -26.68
CA ASP A 365 22.37 -28.79 -27.06
C ASP A 365 22.05 -29.84 -25.98
N ALA A 366 21.84 -29.43 -24.73
CA ALA A 366 21.54 -30.32 -23.62
C ALA A 366 20.03 -30.56 -23.43
N ILE A 367 19.18 -29.82 -24.14
CA ILE A 367 17.72 -29.95 -24.07
C ILE A 367 17.28 -30.98 -25.12
N SER A 368 16.71 -32.10 -24.67
CA SER A 368 16.26 -33.15 -25.57
C SER A 368 14.93 -32.82 -26.26
N ASP A 369 14.72 -33.37 -27.46
CA ASP A 369 13.44 -33.27 -28.17
C ASP A 369 12.26 -33.84 -27.36
N GLU A 370 12.50 -34.86 -26.54
CA GLU A 370 11.48 -35.41 -25.65
C GLU A 370 11.10 -34.40 -24.56
N ALA A 371 12.07 -33.65 -23.99
CA ALA A 371 11.79 -32.59 -23.04
C ALA A 371 10.97 -31.45 -23.68
N LEU A 372 11.29 -31.06 -24.92
CA LEU A 372 10.49 -30.09 -25.67
C LEU A 372 9.06 -30.61 -25.91
N SER A 373 8.92 -31.86 -26.37
CA SER A 373 7.62 -32.51 -26.56
C SER A 373 6.80 -32.58 -25.26
N GLN A 374 7.44 -32.89 -24.13
CA GLN A 374 6.81 -32.86 -22.81
C GLN A 374 6.30 -31.46 -22.46
N THR A 375 7.09 -30.43 -22.72
CA THR A 375 6.71 -29.02 -22.48
C THR A 375 5.43 -28.66 -23.23
N TRP A 376 5.37 -28.97 -24.53
CA TRP A 376 4.19 -28.74 -25.37
C TRP A 376 2.96 -29.51 -24.87
N LYS A 377 3.14 -30.76 -24.41
CA LYS A 377 2.06 -31.55 -23.81
C LYS A 377 1.53 -30.92 -22.52
N GLN A 378 2.40 -30.41 -21.65
CA GLN A 378 2.00 -29.76 -20.39
C GLN A 378 1.25 -28.45 -20.65
N VAL A 379 1.74 -27.59 -21.54
CA VAL A 379 1.06 -26.34 -21.91
C VAL A 379 -0.30 -26.62 -22.55
N ARG A 380 -0.40 -27.66 -23.38
CA ARG A 380 -1.69 -28.07 -23.96
C ARG A 380 -2.69 -28.52 -22.90
N LYS A 381 -2.27 -29.30 -21.89
CA LYS A 381 -3.14 -29.69 -20.76
C LYS A 381 -3.65 -28.46 -20.00
N MET A 382 -2.75 -27.52 -19.70
CA MET A 382 -3.07 -26.26 -19.04
C MET A 382 -4.09 -25.44 -19.85
N HIS A 383 -3.90 -25.30 -21.17
CA HIS A 383 -4.85 -24.61 -22.05
C HIS A 383 -6.21 -25.30 -22.14
N HIS A 384 -6.26 -26.63 -22.14
CA HIS A 384 -7.53 -27.38 -22.09
C HIS A 384 -8.30 -27.14 -20.80
N ALA A 385 -7.62 -26.86 -19.69
CA ALA A 385 -8.22 -26.47 -18.42
C ALA A 385 -8.69 -25.00 -18.38
N GLY A 386 -8.56 -24.26 -19.49
CA GLY A 386 -8.91 -22.84 -19.54
C GLY A 386 -7.89 -21.93 -18.85
N VAL A 387 -6.67 -22.41 -18.60
CA VAL A 387 -5.61 -21.65 -17.92
C VAL A 387 -4.59 -21.16 -18.92
N ALA A 388 -4.22 -19.88 -18.87
CA ALA A 388 -3.05 -19.33 -19.57
C ALA A 388 -1.96 -18.96 -18.55
N HIS A 389 -0.70 -19.06 -18.96
CA HIS A 389 0.46 -18.82 -18.10
C HIS A 389 0.86 -17.34 -18.04
N GLU A 390 0.76 -16.61 -19.15
CA GLU A 390 1.04 -15.16 -19.25
C GLU A 390 2.51 -14.77 -19.00
N GLY A 391 3.44 -15.54 -19.54
CA GLY A 391 4.88 -15.28 -19.40
C GLY A 391 5.72 -16.54 -19.49
N LEU A 392 5.43 -17.40 -20.48
CA LEU A 392 6.22 -18.60 -20.71
C LEU A 392 7.62 -18.19 -21.18
N ASN A 393 8.63 -18.52 -20.38
CA ASN A 393 10.03 -18.25 -20.68
C ASN A 393 10.92 -19.41 -20.17
N PRO A 394 12.22 -19.42 -20.50
CA PRO A 394 13.11 -20.48 -20.03
C PRO A 394 13.25 -20.56 -18.49
N GLU A 395 12.85 -19.53 -17.73
CA GLU A 395 12.84 -19.54 -16.27
C GLU A 395 11.53 -20.10 -15.67
N SER A 396 10.44 -20.09 -16.45
CA SER A 396 9.14 -20.65 -16.07
C SER A 396 9.04 -22.14 -16.35
N LEU A 397 10.10 -22.75 -16.89
CA LEU A 397 10.17 -24.16 -17.21
C LEU A 397 11.34 -24.78 -16.46
N ALA A 398 11.12 -25.93 -15.85
CA ALA A 398 12.15 -26.66 -15.13
C ALA A 398 12.11 -28.16 -15.41
N VAL A 399 13.26 -28.79 -15.26
CA VAL A 399 13.46 -30.24 -15.41
C VAL A 399 13.80 -30.82 -14.05
N ASP A 400 13.18 -31.94 -13.69
CA ASP A 400 13.59 -32.75 -12.53
C ASP A 400 14.70 -33.77 -12.92
N ASN A 401 15.23 -34.50 -11.94
CA ASN A 401 16.27 -35.50 -12.19
C ASN A 401 15.81 -36.66 -13.10
N ASP A 402 14.50 -36.91 -13.17
CA ASP A 402 13.89 -37.91 -14.06
C ASP A 402 13.72 -37.39 -15.50
N GLY A 403 14.14 -36.16 -15.81
CA GLY A 403 13.99 -35.55 -17.13
C GLY A 403 12.57 -35.06 -17.43
N ARG A 404 11.70 -34.95 -16.43
CA ARG A 404 10.31 -34.53 -16.61
C ARG A 404 10.20 -33.02 -16.50
N ILE A 405 9.38 -32.43 -17.37
CA ILE A 405 9.15 -30.99 -17.40
C ILE A 405 8.07 -30.57 -16.40
N TRP A 406 8.38 -29.48 -15.70
CA TRP A 406 7.53 -28.74 -14.79
C TRP A 406 7.34 -27.31 -15.29
N ILE A 407 6.11 -26.80 -15.13
CA ILE A 407 5.74 -25.40 -15.37
C ILE A 407 5.77 -24.68 -14.02
N LEU A 408 6.56 -23.62 -13.91
CA LEU A 408 6.72 -22.78 -12.72
C LEU A 408 6.01 -21.45 -12.92
N GLY A 409 5.60 -20.77 -11.84
CA GLY A 409 5.10 -19.39 -11.94
C GLY A 409 3.62 -19.26 -12.32
N LEU A 410 2.87 -20.36 -12.28
CA LEU A 410 1.42 -20.41 -12.50
C LEU A 410 0.60 -19.51 -11.56
N THR A 411 1.17 -19.04 -10.45
CA THR A 411 0.59 -18.01 -9.59
C THR A 411 0.40 -16.65 -10.25
N GLN A 412 0.98 -16.43 -11.43
CA GLN A 412 0.74 -15.25 -12.26
C GLN A 412 -0.23 -15.52 -13.42
N GLY A 413 -0.69 -16.76 -13.57
CA GLY A 413 -1.55 -17.19 -14.67
C GLY A 413 -2.97 -16.63 -14.61
N GLU A 414 -3.70 -16.79 -15.71
CA GLU A 414 -5.10 -16.44 -15.82
C GLU A 414 -5.98 -17.67 -16.02
N ILE A 415 -7.17 -17.65 -15.42
CA ILE A 415 -8.23 -18.64 -15.62
C ILE A 415 -9.32 -18.13 -16.56
N ALA A 416 -10.06 -19.05 -17.18
CA ALA A 416 -11.00 -18.72 -18.26
C ALA A 416 -10.31 -17.88 -19.36
N ALA A 417 -9.04 -18.18 -19.63
CA ALA A 417 -8.21 -17.38 -20.50
C ALA A 417 -8.78 -17.34 -21.92
N SER A 418 -8.75 -16.16 -22.53
CA SER A 418 -9.20 -16.00 -23.90
C SER A 418 -8.33 -16.80 -24.88
N ARG A 419 -8.89 -17.18 -26.03
CA ARG A 419 -8.12 -17.81 -27.12
C ARG A 419 -6.92 -16.98 -27.56
N LEU A 420 -6.99 -15.65 -27.43
CA LEU A 420 -5.86 -14.77 -27.72
C LEU A 420 -4.71 -15.01 -26.73
N ARG A 421 -4.98 -15.07 -25.43
CA ARG A 421 -3.96 -15.32 -24.39
C ARG A 421 -3.32 -16.69 -24.52
N MET A 422 -4.10 -17.73 -24.80
CA MET A 422 -3.55 -19.06 -25.10
C MET A 422 -2.68 -19.08 -26.36
N ARG A 423 -2.98 -18.25 -27.37
CA ARG A 423 -2.13 -18.12 -28.57
C ARG A 423 -0.83 -17.35 -28.27
N LEU A 424 -0.89 -16.33 -27.41
CA LEU A 424 0.29 -15.62 -26.94
C LEU A 424 1.22 -16.55 -26.16
N ASP A 425 0.69 -17.37 -25.24
CA ASP A 425 1.46 -18.41 -24.54
C ASP A 425 2.19 -19.35 -25.53
N ARG A 426 1.54 -19.75 -26.64
CA ARG A 426 2.18 -20.60 -27.65
C ARG A 426 3.30 -19.87 -28.40
N ALA A 427 3.14 -18.58 -28.68
CA ALA A 427 4.17 -17.77 -29.29
C ALA A 427 5.37 -17.57 -28.33
N GLU A 428 5.09 -17.31 -27.06
CA GLU A 428 6.08 -17.26 -25.99
C GLU A 428 6.82 -18.59 -25.83
N LEU A 429 6.11 -19.72 -25.86
CA LEU A 429 6.71 -21.04 -25.83
C LEU A 429 7.62 -21.29 -27.02
N LEU A 430 7.20 -20.94 -28.24
CA LEU A 430 8.04 -21.06 -29.44
C LEU A 430 9.34 -20.28 -29.28
N LEU A 431 9.26 -19.05 -28.77
CA LEU A 431 10.44 -18.22 -28.49
C LEU A 431 11.33 -18.85 -27.43
N ALA A 432 10.76 -19.35 -26.34
CA ALA A 432 11.50 -20.00 -25.26
C ALA A 432 12.20 -21.29 -25.67
N THR A 433 11.67 -22.00 -26.68
CA THR A 433 12.25 -23.26 -27.19
C THR A 433 13.13 -23.09 -28.43
N ALA A 434 13.17 -21.89 -29.03
CA ALA A 434 13.98 -21.61 -30.22
C ALA A 434 15.33 -20.93 -29.91
N LEU A 435 15.49 -20.43 -28.68
CA LEU A 435 16.73 -19.91 -28.10
C LEU A 435 17.50 -21.04 -27.43
#